data_AF-A0AAW9J2J1-F1
#
_entry.id   AF-A0AAW9J2J1-F1
#
_cell.length_a   1.000
_cell.length_b   1.000
_cell.length_c   1.000
_cell.angle_alpha   90.00
_cell.angle_beta   90.00
_cell.angle_gamma   90.00
#
_symmetry.space_group_name_H-M   'P 1'
#
loop_
_entity.id
_entity.type
_entity.pdbx_description
1 polymer ?
#
loop_
_entity_poly.entity_id
_entity_poly.type
_entity_poly.pdbx_seq_one_letter_code
_entity_poly.pdbx_strand_id
1 'polypeptide(L)' 'LYVCYKDNEDLYRHITFRDYLRNHKKERDTYGEIKKKMALKYHQDIDSYIRGKQQVILDIYRKCGLEK' A
#
# COMPACT_ATOMS: atom_id res chain seq x y z
N LEU A 1 -4.15 7.88 12.92
CA LEU A 1 -3.64 9.19 12.48
C LEU A 1 -2.12 9.10 12.47
N TYR A 2 -1.45 9.43 11.38
CA TYR A 2 0.02 9.55 11.37
C TYR A 2 0.36 10.98 11.78
N VAL A 3 1.12 11.14 12.86
CA VAL A 3 1.65 12.43 13.30
C VAL A 3 3.16 12.37 13.09
N CYS A 4 3.64 13.09 12.08
CA CYS A 4 5.02 13.03 11.61
C CYS A 4 5.58 14.45 11.48
N TYR A 5 6.89 14.60 11.68
CA TYR A 5 7.62 15.81 11.31
C TYR A 5 7.68 15.96 9.78
N LYS A 6 7.86 17.19 9.30
CA LYS A 6 7.83 17.52 7.85
C LYS A 6 8.78 16.67 7.01
N ASP A 7 9.96 16.36 7.53
CA ASP A 7 11.03 15.66 6.81
C ASP A 7 11.12 14.16 7.16
N ASN A 8 10.03 13.59 7.68
CA ASN A 8 9.97 12.18 8.05
C ASN A 8 9.91 11.27 6.80
N GLU A 9 10.76 10.25 6.74
CA GLU A 9 10.81 9.29 5.61
C GLU A 9 9.48 8.55 5.40
N ASP A 10 8.76 8.21 6.47
CA ASP A 10 7.47 7.51 6.35
C ASP A 10 6.38 8.44 5.83
N LEU A 11 6.42 9.73 6.18
CA LEU A 11 5.55 10.72 5.54
C LEU A 11 5.81 10.79 4.03
N TYR A 12 7.07 10.85 3.61
CA TYR A 12 7.44 10.82 2.19
C TYR A 12 6.92 9.56 1.50
N ARG A 13 7.16 8.38 2.09
CA ARG A 13 6.68 7.09 1.57
C ARG A 13 5.16 7.06 1.40
N HIS A 14 4.41 7.54 2.39
CA HIS A 14 2.95 7.56 2.33
C HIS A 14 2.41 8.49 1.23
N ILE A 15 2.99 9.68 1.08
CA ILE A 15 2.60 10.65 0.06
C ILE A 15 2.93 10.11 -1.34
N THR A 16 4.16 9.61 -1.55
CA THR A 16 4.61 9.04 -2.82
C THR A 16 3.75 7.85 -3.25
N PHE A 17 3.47 6.91 -2.34
CA PHE A 17 2.60 5.77 -2.64
C PHE A 17 1.17 6.19 -3.02
N ARG A 18 0.59 7.14 -2.27
CA ARG A 18 -0.76 7.67 -2.54
C ARG A 18 -0.84 8.33 -3.90
N ASP A 19 0.11 9.22 -4.21
CA ASP A 19 0.06 10.02 -5.43
C ASP A 19 0.39 9.17 -6.66
N TYR A 20 1.26 8.15 -6.51
CA TYR A 20 1.44 7.12 -7.52
C TYR A 20 0.11 6.42 -7.86
N LEU A 21 -0.62 5.92 -6.86
CA LEU A 21 -1.89 5.22 -7.08
C LEU A 21 -3.00 6.11 -7.68
N ARG A 22 -2.97 7.42 -7.45
CA ARG A 22 -3.92 8.36 -8.08
C ARG A 22 -3.71 8.48 -9.59
N ASN A 23 -2.46 8.39 -10.03
CA ASN A 23 -2.07 8.52 -11.44
C ASN A 23 -2.03 7.18 -12.19
N HIS A 24 -2.02 6.04 -11.47
CA HIS A 24 -1.87 4.71 -12.05
C HIS A 24 -3.09 3.82 -11.73
N LYS A 25 -4.13 3.93 -12.58
CA LYS A 25 -5.42 3.23 -12.38
C LYS A 25 -5.27 1.71 -12.28
N LYS A 26 -4.42 1.09 -13.11
CA LYS A 26 -4.22 -0.37 -13.14
C LYS A 26 -3.70 -0.89 -11.80
N GLU A 27 -2.66 -0.26 -11.25
CA GLU A 27 -2.06 -0.60 -9.97
C GLU A 27 -3.02 -0.33 -8.81
N ARG A 28 -3.76 0.80 -8.85
CA ARG A 28 -4.81 1.13 -7.88
C ARG A 28 -5.89 0.07 -7.82
N ASP A 29 -6.40 -0.34 -8.98
CA ASP A 29 -7.49 -1.31 -9.07
C ASP A 29 -7.00 -2.70 -8.63
N THR A 30 -5.80 -3.09 -9.04
CA THR A 30 -5.15 -4.33 -8.58
C THR A 30 -4.98 -4.36 -7.06
N TYR A 31 -4.47 -3.28 -6.48
CA TYR A 31 -4.34 -3.15 -5.02
C TYR A 31 -5.70 -3.18 -4.31
N GLY A 32 -6.71 -2.51 -4.89
CA GLY A 32 -8.07 -2.52 -4.38
C GLY A 32 -8.68 -3.92 -4.33
N GLU A 33 -8.57 -4.67 -5.43
CA GLU A 33 -9.10 -6.03 -5.51
C GLU A 33 -8.39 -7.00 -4.57
N ILE A 34 -7.07 -6.89 -4.40
CA ILE A 34 -6.33 -7.70 -3.43
C ILE A 34 -6.80 -7.38 -2.00
N LYS A 35 -6.99 -6.09 -1.65
CA LYS A 35 -7.53 -5.72 -0.33
C LYS A 35 -8.91 -6.33 -0.08
N LYS A 36 -9.81 -6.29 -1.06
CA LYS A 36 -11.15 -6.90 -0.95
C LYS A 36 -11.05 -8.42 -0.75
N LYS A 37 -10.25 -9.10 -1.59
CA LYS A 37 -10.03 -10.55 -1.49
C LYS A 37 -9.46 -10.96 -0.14
N MET A 38 -8.47 -10.22 0.37
CA MET A 38 -7.86 -10.52 1.68
C MET A 38 -8.82 -10.22 2.83
N ALA A 39 -9.64 -9.16 2.74
CA ALA A 39 -10.64 -8.85 3.76
C ALA A 39 -11.72 -9.95 3.83
N LEU A 40 -12.15 -10.49 2.68
CA LEU A 40 -13.08 -11.62 2.63
C LEU A 40 -12.46 -12.89 3.21
N LYS A 41 -11.20 -13.19 2.86
CA LYS A 41 -10.51 -14.41 3.28
C LYS A 41 -10.08 -14.40 4.75
N TYR A 42 -9.68 -13.24 5.27
CA TYR A 42 -9.09 -13.07 6.59
C TYR A 42 -9.87 -12.04 7.43
N HIS A 43 -11.20 -12.14 7.45
CA HIS A 43 -12.07 -11.16 8.12
C HIS A 43 -11.87 -11.09 9.65
N GLN A 44 -11.28 -12.13 10.26
CA GLN A 44 -10.98 -12.22 11.70
C GLN A 44 -9.47 -12.28 12.01
N ASP A 45 -8.62 -12.24 10.98
CA ASP A 45 -7.16 -12.35 11.14
C ASP A 45 -6.49 -11.16 10.45
N ILE A 46 -6.23 -10.11 11.24
CA ILE A 46 -5.63 -8.87 10.75
C ILE A 46 -4.21 -9.09 10.23
N ASP A 47 -3.46 -10.02 10.83
CA ASP A 47 -2.07 -10.28 10.44
C ASP A 47 -2.00 -10.97 9.09
N SER A 48 -2.87 -11.95 8.84
CA SER A 48 -2.98 -12.60 7.53
C SER A 48 -3.54 -11.65 6.47
N TYR A 49 -4.44 -10.75 6.83
CA TYR A 49 -4.87 -9.67 5.94
C TYR A 49 -3.70 -8.76 5.53
N ILE A 50 -2.85 -8.36 6.48
CA ILE A 50 -1.67 -7.52 6.22
C ILE A 50 -0.66 -8.26 5.34
N ARG A 51 -0.30 -9.50 5.69
CA ARG A 51 0.61 -10.33 4.89
C ARG A 51 0.08 -10.55 3.47
N GLY A 52 -1.21 -10.81 3.33
CA GLY A 52 -1.85 -11.08 2.05
C GLY A 52 -1.79 -9.93 1.04
N LYS A 53 -1.66 -8.68 1.51
CA LYS A 53 -1.46 -7.50 0.64
C LYS A 53 -0.01 -7.03 0.54
N GLN A 54 0.92 -7.66 1.25
CA GLN A 54 2.32 -7.21 1.29
C GLN A 54 2.98 -7.25 -0.08
N GLN A 55 2.77 -8.31 -0.85
CA GLN A 55 3.41 -8.47 -2.16
C GLN A 55 3.06 -7.34 -3.13
N VAL A 56 1.77 -7.01 -3.27
CA VAL A 56 1.34 -5.92 -4.17
C VAL A 56 1.83 -4.55 -3.70
N ILE A 57 1.95 -4.33 -2.38
CA ILE A 57 2.52 -3.08 -1.85
C ILE A 57 3.99 -2.97 -2.24
N LEU A 58 4.77 -4.04 -2.08
CA LEU A 58 6.19 -4.07 -2.47
C LEU A 58 6.35 -3.85 -3.97
N ASP A 59 5.53 -4.49 -4.80
CA ASP A 59 5.58 -4.31 -6.26
C ASP A 59 5.27 -2.86 -6.66
N ILE A 60 4.33 -2.20 -5.98
CA ILE A 60 4.04 -0.78 -6.19
C ILE A 60 5.20 0.10 -5.68
N TYR A 61 5.84 -0.24 -4.56
CA TYR A 61 7.02 0.48 -4.07
C TYR A 61 8.15 0.50 -5.10
N ARG A 62 8.41 -0.63 -5.79
CA ARG A 62 9.36 -0.66 -6.91
C ARG A 62 8.99 0.33 -8.00
N LYS A 63 7.72 0.33 -8.40
CA LYS A 63 7.23 1.18 -9.49
C LYS A 63 7.22 2.67 -9.16
N CYS A 64 7.13 3.04 -7.88
CA CYS A 64 7.13 4.44 -7.44
C CYS A 64 8.47 4.89 -6.85
N GLY A 65 9.53 4.08 -6.95
CA GLY A 65 10.87 4.45 -6.50
C GLY A 65 11.03 4.51 -4.98
N LEU A 66 10.23 3.74 -4.24
CA LEU A 66 10.32 3.62 -2.78
C LEU A 66 11.13 2.41 -2.30
N GLU A 67 11.83 1.72 -3.20
CA GLU A 67 12.82 0.71 -2.82
C GLU A 67 13.99 1.37 -2.08
N LYS A 68 14.37 0.79 -0.94
CA LYS A 68 15.66 1.05 -0.28
C LYS A 68 16.69 0.08 -0.83
#